data_AF-A1DAR2-F1
#
_entry.id   AF-A1DAR2-F1
#
_cell.length_a   1.000
_cell.length_b   1.000
_cell.length_c   1.000
_cell.angle_alpha   90.00
_cell.angle_beta   90.00
_cell.angle_gamma   90.00
#
_symmetry.space_group_name_H-M   'P 1'
#
loop_
_entity.id
_entity.type
_entity.pdbx_description
1 polymer ?
#
loop_
_entity_poly.entity_id
_entity_poly.type
_entity_poly.pdbx_seq_one_letter_code
_entity_poly.pdbx_strand_id
1 'polypeptide(L)'
;MSWLRVKFRLLVSRLLPFPSSGYSVLPQSSRHGRAISFARSPRAACRRINLLVRIGLAVLLCNIILTPIFWPSYTHLPPCYENLQKIASNPGTPGRGNPHNEKVFIAAILYDRTGELASGQWGDALVQLIDLLGQDNVFLSLYENNSGQKGQQALEALSQQIQSNKSIVVDADEHTTFDAFPRVTLPNGQNRIKRIDYLATLRNRALRPLDQQKHIKYDNLLYLNDVYFNPVEALQLLFCTNAHPPRSTPAYRAACAVDFTNPFKFYDSYATRDLAGYGIGLPFFPWFTTAGHGRSREDVLAGRDAVRVRSCWGGMVAFDASYFQKDDPVRFRADDEVFWDASECCLVHADVQDAPEDVDEIRDTGVYMNPFVRVAYTTRTLAWLGTTRRFERLYVRVHDLLNRVVGLPWDNPRRTEVPESKVKREVWVPDEGLQNGGSFRMVEVTAGNDGFCGRRGMEVVVEDRRPGQDGFEAVPPPSR
;
A
#
# COMPACT_ATOMS: atom_id res chain seq x y z
N MET A 1 28.44 -45.74 6.14
CA MET A 1 27.36 -45.74 7.15
C MET A 1 27.76 -46.15 8.59
N SER A 2 29.04 -46.37 8.93
CA SER A 2 29.43 -46.74 10.31
C SER A 2 30.08 -45.59 11.12
N TRP A 3 30.76 -44.65 10.46
CA TRP A 3 31.56 -43.61 11.13
C TRP A 3 30.75 -42.39 11.65
N LEU A 4 29.56 -42.14 11.09
CA LEU A 4 28.67 -41.05 11.52
C LEU A 4 27.81 -41.39 12.76
N ARG A 5 27.71 -42.68 13.14
CA ARG A 5 26.98 -43.10 14.35
C ARG A 5 27.79 -42.94 15.65
N VAL A 6 29.12 -42.91 15.57
CA VAL A 6 30.00 -42.82 16.76
C VAL A 6 30.08 -41.38 17.30
N LYS A 7 30.08 -40.37 16.41
CA LYS A 7 30.08 -38.95 16.84
C LYS A 7 28.74 -38.47 17.38
N PHE A 8 27.62 -39.13 17.03
CA PHE A 8 26.30 -38.80 17.55
C PHE A 8 26.06 -39.34 18.97
N ARG A 9 26.64 -40.51 19.33
CA ARG A 9 26.52 -41.09 20.68
C ARG A 9 27.35 -40.36 21.76
N LEU A 10 28.44 -39.67 21.37
CA LEU A 10 29.30 -38.93 22.31
C LEU A 10 28.78 -37.51 22.62
N LEU A 11 27.89 -36.94 21.80
CA LEU A 11 27.25 -35.65 22.09
C LEU A 11 26.02 -35.77 22.98
N VAL A 12 25.30 -36.90 22.90
CA VAL A 12 24.06 -37.14 23.66
C VAL A 12 24.34 -37.50 25.14
N SER A 13 25.54 -37.98 25.48
CA SER A 13 25.93 -38.29 26.87
C SER A 13 26.32 -37.07 27.72
N ARG A 14 26.42 -35.87 27.13
CA ARG A 14 26.76 -34.62 27.85
C ARG A 14 25.58 -33.70 28.13
N LEU A 15 24.37 -34.05 27.67
CA LEU A 15 23.19 -33.18 27.77
C LEU A 15 22.02 -33.76 28.59
N LEU A 16 22.15 -34.96 29.14
CA LEU A 16 21.12 -35.59 29.97
C LEU A 16 21.78 -36.34 31.15
N PRO A 17 21.66 -35.85 32.40
CA PRO A 17 21.95 -36.69 33.55
C PRO A 17 20.77 -37.65 33.75
N PHE A 18 20.90 -38.88 33.25
CA PHE A 18 20.14 -40.02 33.79
C PHE A 18 20.69 -40.33 35.19
N PRO A 19 19.83 -40.49 36.22
CA PRO A 19 20.31 -40.85 37.54
C PRO A 19 20.80 -42.31 37.52
N SER A 20 22.11 -42.51 37.69
CA SER A 20 22.64 -43.86 37.88
C SER A 20 22.23 -44.39 39.25
N SER A 21 21.48 -45.48 39.22
CA SER A 21 21.16 -46.35 40.34
C SER A 21 22.44 -46.80 41.04
N GLY A 22 22.70 -46.23 42.21
CA GLY A 22 23.72 -46.71 43.15
C GLY A 22 23.03 -47.03 44.47
N TYR A 23 22.94 -48.33 44.78
CA TYR A 23 22.50 -48.80 46.09
C TYR A 23 23.51 -48.33 47.15
N SER A 24 23.03 -47.59 48.14
CA SER A 24 23.73 -47.42 49.41
C SER A 24 22.76 -47.67 50.56
N VAL A 25 23.25 -48.52 51.46
CA VAL A 25 22.59 -49.17 52.59
C VAL A 25 22.03 -48.14 53.58
N LEU A 26 20.82 -48.44 54.06
CA LEU A 26 20.12 -47.71 55.13
C LEU A 26 20.93 -47.66 56.43
N PRO A 27 20.88 -46.54 57.17
CA PRO A 27 20.86 -46.58 58.61
C PRO A 27 19.44 -46.32 59.12
N GLN A 28 18.95 -47.23 59.96
CA GLN A 28 17.78 -47.02 60.79
C GLN A 28 18.07 -46.02 61.93
N SER A 29 17.00 -45.32 62.31
CA SER A 29 16.78 -44.52 63.53
C SER A 29 16.87 -43.01 63.28
N SER A 30 16.02 -42.15 63.84
CA SER A 30 14.91 -42.31 64.79
C SER A 30 13.97 -41.11 64.58
N ARG A 31 12.75 -41.22 65.12
CA ARG A 31 11.68 -40.19 65.11
C ARG A 31 12.22 -38.78 65.36
N HIS A 32 11.59 -37.76 64.78
CA HIS A 32 11.01 -36.59 65.45
C HIS A 32 10.39 -35.67 64.38
N GLY A 33 9.11 -35.34 64.56
CA GLY A 33 8.36 -34.50 63.62
C GLY A 33 8.96 -33.10 63.48
N ARG A 34 9.07 -32.64 62.24
CA ARG A 34 9.20 -31.21 61.91
C ARG A 34 8.35 -30.92 60.69
N ALA A 35 7.49 -29.90 60.85
CA ALA A 35 6.58 -29.40 59.83
C ALA A 35 7.31 -29.19 58.50
N ILE A 36 6.78 -29.80 57.43
CA ILE A 36 7.21 -29.54 56.06
C ILE A 36 6.69 -28.15 55.69
N SER A 37 7.47 -27.11 55.97
CA SER A 37 7.31 -25.84 55.30
C SER A 37 7.86 -26.00 53.88
N PHE A 38 6.98 -26.00 52.87
CA PHE A 38 7.37 -25.87 51.48
C PHE A 38 7.88 -24.45 51.21
N ALA A 39 9.06 -24.12 51.76
CA ALA A 39 9.78 -22.93 51.36
C ALA A 39 10.33 -23.18 49.94
N ARG A 40 9.57 -22.76 48.91
CA ARG A 40 10.04 -22.80 47.52
C ARG A 40 11.32 -21.97 47.42
N SER A 41 12.46 -22.65 47.31
CA SER A 41 13.77 -22.01 47.17
C SER A 41 13.79 -21.07 45.96
N PRO A 42 14.16 -19.77 46.11
CA PRO A 42 14.24 -18.83 44.99
C PRO A 42 15.21 -19.29 43.88
N ARG A 43 16.19 -20.14 44.22
CA ARG A 43 17.12 -20.74 43.24
C ARG A 43 16.44 -21.71 42.27
N ALA A 44 15.38 -22.41 42.70
CA ALA A 44 14.59 -23.28 41.83
C ALA A 44 13.70 -22.47 40.87
N ALA A 45 13.18 -21.33 41.32
CA ALA A 45 12.42 -20.40 40.48
C ALA A 45 13.32 -19.77 39.39
N CYS A 46 14.51 -19.27 39.73
CA CYS A 46 15.46 -18.72 38.76
C CYS A 46 15.92 -19.75 37.71
N ARG A 47 16.15 -21.02 38.11
CA ARG A 47 16.49 -22.10 37.16
C ARG A 47 15.35 -22.39 36.19
N ARG A 48 14.10 -22.38 36.66
CA ARG A 48 12.92 -22.55 35.80
C ARG A 48 12.76 -21.38 34.82
N ILE A 49 12.96 -20.14 35.27
CA ILE A 49 12.95 -18.96 34.40
C ILE A 49 14.02 -19.06 33.32
N ASN A 50 15.27 -19.40 33.67
CA ASN A 50 16.33 -19.57 32.68
C ASN A 50 16.03 -20.68 31.65
N LEU A 51 15.41 -21.78 32.08
CA LEU A 51 14.98 -22.83 31.15
C LEU A 51 13.88 -22.32 30.21
N LEU A 52 12.88 -21.60 30.73
CA LEU A 52 11.81 -21.00 29.92
C LEU A 52 12.35 -19.98 28.92
N VAL A 53 13.31 -19.14 29.31
CA VAL A 53 13.98 -18.19 28.40
C VAL A 53 14.72 -18.93 27.30
N ARG A 54 15.47 -19.99 27.63
CA ARG A 54 16.19 -20.80 26.63
C ARG A 54 15.23 -21.50 25.65
N ILE A 55 14.13 -22.05 26.15
CA ILE A 55 13.08 -22.63 25.30
C ILE A 55 12.48 -21.56 24.40
N GLY A 56 12.15 -20.39 24.95
CA GLY A 56 11.63 -19.25 24.18
C GLY A 56 12.57 -18.81 23.06
N LEU A 57 13.88 -18.68 23.35
CA LEU A 57 14.89 -18.35 22.34
C LEU A 57 15.05 -19.44 21.28
N ALA A 58 15.01 -20.71 21.66
CA ALA A 58 15.06 -21.82 20.71
C ALA A 58 13.82 -21.83 19.79
N VAL A 59 12.63 -21.62 20.35
CA VAL A 59 11.38 -21.51 19.56
C VAL A 59 11.45 -20.32 18.62
N LEU A 60 11.92 -19.16 19.08
CA LEU A 60 12.10 -17.98 18.24
C LEU A 60 13.06 -18.26 17.08
N LEU A 61 14.23 -18.86 17.37
CA LEU A 61 15.21 -19.21 16.34
C LEU A 61 14.63 -20.21 15.33
N CYS A 62 13.92 -21.24 15.80
CA CYS A 62 13.22 -22.18 14.92
C CYS A 62 12.20 -21.46 14.03
N ASN A 63 11.40 -20.53 14.57
CA ASN A 63 10.46 -19.76 13.76
C ASN A 63 11.18 -18.92 12.69
N ILE A 64 12.26 -18.21 13.06
CA ILE A 64 13.04 -17.38 12.13
C ILE A 64 13.60 -18.22 10.97
N ILE A 65 14.04 -19.44 11.24
CA ILE A 65 14.61 -20.34 10.22
C ILE A 65 13.51 -21.01 9.38
N LEU A 66 12.45 -21.52 10.01
CA LEU A 66 11.44 -22.36 9.34
C LEU A 66 10.40 -21.54 8.57
N THR A 67 10.01 -20.36 9.07
CA THR A 67 9.00 -19.51 8.43
C THR A 67 9.29 -19.16 6.97
N PRO A 68 10.48 -18.63 6.61
CA PRO A 68 10.77 -18.27 5.22
C PRO A 68 10.90 -19.47 4.26
N ILE A 69 10.96 -20.69 4.80
CA ILE A 69 11.07 -21.94 4.03
C ILE A 69 9.70 -22.56 3.82
N PHE A 70 8.93 -22.74 4.89
CA PHE A 70 7.68 -23.51 4.86
C PHE A 70 6.42 -22.67 4.80
N TRP A 71 6.48 -21.41 5.22
CA TRP A 71 5.33 -20.50 5.26
C TRP A 71 5.67 -19.10 4.73
N PRO A 72 6.29 -18.96 3.55
CA PRO A 72 6.58 -17.65 2.99
C PRO A 72 5.28 -16.94 2.54
N SER A 73 5.17 -15.64 2.79
CA SER A 73 4.05 -14.85 2.27
C SER A 73 4.22 -14.58 0.76
N TYR A 74 3.13 -14.66 -0.01
CA TYR A 74 3.04 -14.22 -1.41
C TYR A 74 4.22 -14.66 -2.31
N THR A 75 4.72 -15.89 -2.09
CA THR A 75 5.83 -16.50 -2.83
C THR A 75 5.36 -17.65 -3.72
N HIS A 76 4.25 -18.29 -3.38
CA HIS A 76 3.60 -19.31 -4.20
C HIS A 76 2.59 -18.63 -5.13
N LEU A 77 2.94 -18.51 -6.40
CA LEU A 77 2.12 -17.82 -7.39
C LEU A 77 0.85 -18.64 -7.72
N PRO A 78 -0.33 -18.02 -7.83
CA PRO A 78 -1.52 -18.69 -8.34
C PRO A 78 -1.35 -19.10 -9.82
N PRO A 79 -2.14 -20.06 -10.34
CA PRO A 79 -1.96 -20.59 -11.69
C PRO A 79 -1.97 -19.54 -12.82
N CYS A 80 -2.83 -18.51 -12.72
CA CYS A 80 -2.87 -17.41 -13.69
C CYS A 80 -1.52 -16.66 -13.76
N TYR A 81 -0.90 -16.43 -12.59
CA TYR A 81 0.34 -15.68 -12.44
C TYR A 81 1.52 -16.48 -13.00
N GLU A 82 1.59 -17.78 -12.70
CA GLU A 82 2.61 -18.68 -13.27
C GLU A 82 2.49 -18.77 -14.79
N ASN A 83 1.26 -18.81 -15.32
CA ASN A 83 1.02 -18.88 -16.75
C ASN A 83 1.48 -17.60 -17.45
N LEU A 84 1.10 -16.41 -16.94
CA LEU A 84 1.58 -15.13 -17.48
C LEU A 84 3.10 -15.02 -17.38
N GLN A 85 3.71 -15.49 -16.29
CA GLN A 85 5.17 -15.46 -16.15
C GLN A 85 5.86 -16.33 -17.22
N LYS A 86 5.33 -17.53 -17.51
CA LYS A 86 5.84 -18.39 -18.58
C LYS A 86 5.67 -17.75 -19.96
N ILE A 87 4.50 -17.19 -20.25
CA ILE A 87 4.21 -16.55 -21.53
C ILE A 87 5.11 -15.32 -21.74
N ALA A 88 5.26 -14.46 -20.73
CA ALA A 88 6.08 -13.26 -20.81
C ALA A 88 7.58 -13.58 -21.00
N SER A 89 8.06 -14.69 -20.41
CA SER A 89 9.45 -15.15 -20.52
C SER A 89 9.78 -15.77 -21.88
N ASN A 90 8.78 -16.20 -22.66
CA ASN A 90 9.03 -16.77 -23.98
C ASN A 90 9.47 -15.66 -24.95
N PRO A 91 10.66 -15.79 -25.58
CA PRO A 91 11.05 -14.89 -26.65
C PRO A 91 10.07 -15.04 -27.81
N GLY A 92 9.46 -13.95 -28.26
CA GLY A 92 8.37 -14.02 -29.23
C GLY A 92 7.81 -12.65 -29.62
N THR A 93 6.67 -12.67 -30.32
CA THR A 93 5.98 -11.52 -30.88
C THR A 93 5.48 -10.53 -29.82
N PRO A 94 5.40 -9.22 -30.13
CA PRO A 94 4.72 -8.23 -29.29
C PRO A 94 3.31 -8.67 -28.92
N GLY A 95 2.81 -8.25 -27.77
CA GLY A 95 1.44 -8.56 -27.30
C GLY A 95 1.27 -9.92 -26.62
N ARG A 96 2.34 -10.72 -26.49
CA ARG A 96 2.29 -12.05 -25.86
C ARG A 96 1.69 -12.05 -24.45
N GLY A 97 1.88 -10.99 -23.68
CA GLY A 97 1.37 -10.85 -22.32
C GLY A 97 -0.11 -10.46 -22.22
N ASN A 98 -0.75 -10.18 -23.35
CA ASN A 98 -2.15 -9.75 -23.44
C ASN A 98 -2.96 -10.75 -24.30
N PRO A 99 -3.28 -11.94 -23.75
CA PRO A 99 -3.88 -13.02 -24.52
C PRO A 99 -5.29 -12.72 -25.04
N HIS A 100 -5.93 -11.66 -24.56
CA HIS A 100 -7.28 -11.25 -24.94
C HIS A 100 -7.30 -9.96 -25.78
N ASN A 101 -6.14 -9.42 -26.14
CA ASN A 101 -6.02 -8.16 -26.89
C ASN A 101 -6.80 -7.00 -26.25
N GLU A 102 -6.82 -6.94 -24.90
CA GLU A 102 -7.48 -5.86 -24.15
C GLU A 102 -6.78 -4.53 -24.43
N LYS A 103 -7.55 -3.46 -24.66
CA LYS A 103 -7.04 -2.10 -24.86
C LYS A 103 -6.70 -1.47 -23.50
N VAL A 104 -5.45 -1.04 -23.34
CA VAL A 104 -4.93 -0.49 -22.09
C VAL A 104 -4.52 0.97 -22.29
N PHE A 105 -5.14 1.87 -21.54
CA PHE A 105 -4.67 3.25 -21.41
C PHE A 105 -3.71 3.33 -20.22
N ILE A 106 -2.45 3.68 -20.47
CA ILE A 106 -1.45 3.88 -19.42
C ILE A 106 -1.35 5.37 -19.13
N ALA A 107 -1.66 5.79 -17.91
CA ALA A 107 -1.48 7.16 -17.43
C ALA A 107 -0.30 7.22 -16.45
N ALA A 108 0.58 8.20 -16.59
CA ALA A 108 1.67 8.41 -15.64
C ALA A 108 1.88 9.89 -15.35
N ILE A 109 2.20 10.20 -14.08
CA ILE A 109 2.76 11.50 -13.69
C ILE A 109 4.21 11.29 -13.27
N LEU A 110 5.12 12.11 -13.79
CA LEU A 110 6.54 12.00 -13.46
C LEU A 110 7.11 13.33 -12.96
N TYR A 111 8.03 13.16 -12.01
CA TYR A 111 8.94 14.18 -11.55
C TYR A 111 10.34 13.57 -11.43
N ASP A 112 11.16 13.75 -12.46
CA ASP A 112 12.44 13.08 -12.66
C ASP A 112 13.58 14.08 -12.90
N ARG A 113 13.90 14.87 -11.86
CA ARG A 113 14.92 15.93 -11.97
C ARG A 113 16.29 15.47 -12.46
N THR A 114 16.66 14.23 -12.16
CA THR A 114 17.95 13.65 -12.55
C THR A 114 17.90 12.97 -13.91
N GLY A 115 16.71 12.63 -14.41
CA GLY A 115 16.50 11.80 -15.60
C GLY A 115 16.71 10.31 -15.33
N GLU A 116 16.91 9.90 -14.08
CA GLU A 116 17.27 8.51 -13.70
C GLU A 116 16.10 7.54 -13.83
N LEU A 117 14.86 8.01 -13.75
CA LEU A 117 13.68 7.16 -13.95
C LEU A 117 13.50 6.90 -15.45
N ALA A 118 13.37 7.96 -16.25
CA ALA A 118 13.06 7.88 -17.67
C ALA A 118 14.19 7.22 -18.48
N SER A 119 15.46 7.49 -18.13
CA SER A 119 16.62 6.87 -18.80
C SER A 119 17.08 5.54 -18.17
N GLY A 120 16.42 5.09 -17.10
CA GLY A 120 16.84 3.93 -16.33
C GLY A 120 15.78 2.84 -16.25
N GLN A 121 15.83 2.06 -15.15
CA GLN A 121 15.04 0.86 -14.97
C GLN A 121 13.52 1.10 -15.08
N TRP A 122 13.02 2.29 -14.71
CA TRP A 122 11.60 2.61 -14.84
C TRP A 122 11.20 2.75 -16.32
N GLY A 123 11.99 3.50 -17.11
CA GLY A 123 11.78 3.63 -18.55
C GLY A 123 11.89 2.29 -19.28
N ASP A 124 12.89 1.48 -18.97
CA ASP A 124 13.07 0.13 -19.52
C ASP A 124 11.87 -0.78 -19.22
N ALA A 125 11.37 -0.72 -17.98
CA ALA A 125 10.19 -1.49 -17.56
C ALA A 125 8.93 -1.03 -18.31
N LEU A 126 8.75 0.27 -18.52
CA LEU A 126 7.63 0.80 -19.30
C LEU A 126 7.69 0.31 -20.76
N VAL A 127 8.85 0.40 -21.42
CA VAL A 127 9.03 -0.09 -22.79
C VAL A 127 8.71 -1.59 -22.88
N GLN A 128 9.22 -2.39 -21.93
CA GLN A 128 8.96 -3.82 -21.88
C GLN A 128 7.48 -4.14 -21.61
N LEU A 129 6.80 -3.35 -20.75
CA LEU A 129 5.37 -3.51 -20.49
C LEU A 129 4.55 -3.26 -21.77
N ILE A 130 4.87 -2.21 -22.53
CA ILE A 130 4.19 -1.89 -23.79
C ILE A 130 4.41 -3.00 -24.83
N ASP A 131 5.62 -3.53 -24.93
CA ASP A 131 5.90 -4.69 -25.79
C ASP A 131 5.08 -5.92 -25.39
N LEU A 132 5.02 -6.21 -24.08
CA LEU A 132 4.24 -7.33 -23.55
C LEU A 132 2.73 -7.18 -23.80
N LEU A 133 2.19 -5.98 -23.68
CA LEU A 133 0.77 -5.68 -23.92
C LEU A 133 0.42 -5.64 -25.42
N GLY A 134 1.41 -5.35 -26.26
CA GLY A 134 1.27 -5.15 -27.69
C GLY A 134 1.03 -3.69 -28.00
N GLN A 135 1.87 -3.12 -28.87
CA GLN A 135 1.91 -1.68 -29.14
C GLN A 135 0.56 -1.13 -29.65
N ASP A 136 -0.16 -1.92 -30.46
CA ASP A 136 -1.48 -1.56 -30.99
C ASP A 136 -2.58 -1.55 -29.93
N ASN A 137 -2.34 -2.19 -28.78
CA ASN A 137 -3.30 -2.28 -27.68
C ASN A 137 -3.06 -1.24 -26.60
N VAL A 138 -2.03 -0.40 -26.73
CA VAL A 138 -1.65 0.56 -25.70
C VAL A 138 -1.76 2.00 -26.20
N PHE A 139 -2.32 2.85 -25.35
CA PHE A 139 -2.09 4.30 -25.43
C PHE A 139 -1.34 4.75 -24.18
N LEU A 140 -0.22 5.46 -24.35
CA LEU A 140 0.54 6.03 -23.24
C LEU A 140 0.27 7.53 -23.09
N SER A 141 -0.20 7.95 -21.92
CA SER A 141 -0.31 9.35 -21.54
C SER A 141 0.64 9.64 -20.38
N LEU A 142 1.68 10.43 -20.62
CA LEU A 142 2.67 10.79 -19.62
C LEU A 142 2.69 12.31 -19.46
N TYR A 143 2.45 12.75 -18.23
CA TYR A 143 2.51 14.15 -17.85
C TYR A 143 3.69 14.37 -16.91
N GLU A 144 4.65 15.18 -17.37
CA GLU A 144 5.85 15.56 -16.64
C GLU A 144 5.68 16.99 -16.13
N ASN A 145 5.94 17.20 -14.85
CA ASN A 145 5.80 18.48 -14.19
C ASN A 145 7.12 18.93 -13.54
N ASN A 146 7.85 19.81 -14.21
CA ASN A 146 9.05 20.49 -13.71
C ASN A 146 10.26 19.59 -13.34
N SER A 147 10.64 18.67 -14.23
CA SER A 147 11.85 17.84 -14.07
C SER A 147 13.13 18.55 -14.55
N GLY A 148 13.02 19.77 -15.06
CA GLY A 148 14.15 20.52 -15.60
C GLY A 148 14.80 19.84 -16.81
N GLN A 149 15.91 20.41 -17.27
CA GLN A 149 16.51 20.06 -18.56
C GLN A 149 16.92 18.58 -18.68
N LYS A 150 17.51 17.99 -17.62
CA LYS A 150 17.96 16.58 -17.65
C LYS A 150 16.79 15.61 -17.72
N GLY A 151 15.75 15.84 -16.91
CA GLY A 151 14.53 15.04 -16.93
C GLY A 151 13.81 15.15 -18.28
N GLN A 152 13.71 16.36 -18.83
CA GLN A 152 13.14 16.58 -20.16
C GLN A 152 13.90 15.78 -21.24
N GLN A 153 15.23 15.88 -21.28
CA GLN A 153 16.05 15.13 -22.26
C GLN A 153 15.91 13.61 -22.11
N ALA A 154 15.87 13.12 -20.87
CA ALA A 154 15.67 11.69 -20.61
C ALA A 154 14.29 11.22 -21.09
N LEU A 155 13.25 12.03 -20.87
CA LEU A 155 11.89 11.72 -21.31
C LEU A 155 11.73 11.79 -22.82
N GLU A 156 12.40 12.75 -23.50
CA GLU A 156 12.46 12.81 -24.96
C GLU A 156 13.14 11.56 -25.55
N ALA A 157 14.25 11.11 -24.95
CA ALA A 157 14.92 9.88 -25.35
C ALA A 157 14.06 8.63 -25.13
N LEU A 158 13.36 8.54 -23.99
CA LEU A 158 12.41 7.46 -23.72
C LEU A 158 11.25 7.47 -24.73
N SER A 159 10.73 8.66 -25.04
CA SER A 159 9.68 8.83 -26.05
C SER A 159 10.09 8.20 -27.38
N GLN A 160 11.32 8.40 -27.85
CA GLN A 160 11.79 7.82 -29.11
C GLN A 160 11.78 6.29 -29.14
N GLN A 161 11.89 5.62 -27.98
CA GLN A 161 11.86 4.16 -27.88
C GLN A 161 10.42 3.60 -27.91
N ILE A 162 9.44 4.39 -27.48
CA ILE A 162 8.04 3.97 -27.39
C ILE A 162 7.35 4.08 -28.74
N GLN A 163 6.97 2.94 -29.32
CA GLN A 163 6.35 2.86 -30.64
C GLN A 163 4.82 2.92 -30.62
N SER A 164 4.19 2.73 -29.45
CA SER A 164 2.73 2.81 -29.31
C SER A 164 2.21 4.25 -29.48
N ASN A 165 0.90 4.39 -29.68
CA ASN A 165 0.25 5.70 -29.59
C ASN A 165 0.52 6.32 -28.22
N LYS A 166 0.84 7.62 -28.20
CA LYS A 166 1.25 8.31 -26.98
C LYS A 166 0.96 9.81 -27.00
N SER A 167 0.82 10.37 -25.82
CA SER A 167 0.86 11.80 -25.52
C SER A 167 1.84 12.00 -24.38
N ILE A 168 2.90 12.77 -24.63
CA ILE A 168 3.91 13.10 -23.62
C ILE A 168 3.97 14.61 -23.52
N VAL A 169 3.58 15.14 -22.36
CA VAL A 169 3.52 16.57 -22.08
C VAL A 169 4.55 16.91 -21.03
N VAL A 170 5.41 17.89 -21.35
CA VAL A 170 6.46 18.42 -20.47
C VAL A 170 6.06 19.83 -20.08
N ASP A 171 5.74 20.05 -18.80
CA ASP A 171 5.41 21.36 -18.26
C ASP A 171 6.66 21.97 -17.61
N ALA A 172 7.33 22.87 -18.36
CA ALA A 172 8.64 23.42 -18.01
C ALA A 172 8.57 24.76 -17.25
N ASP A 173 7.39 25.40 -17.14
CA ASP A 173 7.24 26.73 -16.53
C ASP A 173 6.85 26.63 -15.04
N GLU A 174 7.81 26.95 -14.15
CA GLU A 174 7.65 26.86 -12.69
C GLU A 174 6.61 27.83 -12.08
N HIS A 175 6.42 29.02 -12.67
CA HIS A 175 5.60 30.08 -12.06
C HIS A 175 4.25 30.29 -12.74
N THR A 176 4.15 30.11 -14.06
CA THR A 176 2.92 30.35 -14.84
C THR A 176 1.82 29.32 -14.55
N THR A 177 2.18 28.17 -13.95
CA THR A 177 1.27 27.05 -13.74
C THR A 177 0.43 27.17 -12.48
N PHE A 178 0.92 27.85 -11.43
CA PHE A 178 0.24 27.88 -10.11
C PHE A 178 -1.03 28.73 -10.07
N ASP A 179 -1.14 29.76 -10.91
CA ASP A 179 -2.33 30.61 -11.00
C ASP A 179 -3.59 29.85 -11.46
N ALA A 180 -3.40 28.70 -12.12
CA ALA A 180 -4.49 27.86 -12.59
C ALA A 180 -5.09 26.93 -11.51
N PHE A 181 -4.52 26.90 -10.30
CA PHE A 181 -4.99 26.02 -9.23
C PHE A 181 -5.93 26.76 -8.27
N PRO A 182 -6.98 26.08 -7.74
CA PRO A 182 -7.80 26.62 -6.67
C PRO A 182 -6.95 27.01 -5.46
N ARG A 183 -7.29 28.16 -4.84
CA ARG A 183 -6.58 28.67 -3.65
C ARG A 183 -7.56 28.75 -2.48
N VAL A 184 -7.07 28.39 -1.30
CA VAL A 184 -7.79 28.53 -0.03
C VAL A 184 -7.15 29.63 0.81
N THR A 185 -7.98 30.43 1.48
CA THR A 185 -7.52 31.45 2.41
C THR A 185 -7.29 30.81 3.77
N LEU A 186 -6.04 30.84 4.22
CA LEU A 186 -5.65 30.39 5.53
C LEU A 186 -6.10 31.38 6.62
N PRO A 187 -6.18 30.94 7.89
CA PRO A 187 -6.55 31.83 9.01
C PRO A 187 -5.67 33.07 9.17
N ASN A 188 -4.42 33.02 8.70
CA ASN A 188 -3.49 34.15 8.69
C ASN A 188 -3.66 35.10 7.47
N GLY A 189 -4.71 34.91 6.67
CA GLY A 189 -5.03 35.69 5.46
C GLY A 189 -4.25 35.28 4.21
N GLN A 190 -3.35 34.30 4.28
CA GLN A 190 -2.58 33.86 3.11
C GLN A 190 -3.43 33.00 2.16
N ASN A 191 -3.36 33.27 0.86
CA ASN A 191 -3.98 32.44 -0.17
C ASN A 191 -2.99 31.38 -0.65
N ARG A 192 -3.28 30.10 -0.39
CA ARG A 192 -2.39 28.96 -0.66
C ARG A 192 -3.10 27.88 -1.47
N ILE A 193 -2.33 27.09 -2.23
CA ILE A 193 -2.84 25.94 -2.98
C ILE A 193 -2.76 24.71 -2.08
N LYS A 194 -3.87 23.98 -1.88
CA LYS A 194 -3.84 22.72 -1.14
C LYS A 194 -3.06 21.67 -1.93
N ARG A 195 -2.29 20.85 -1.21
CA ARG A 195 -1.51 19.75 -1.79
C ARG A 195 -2.37 18.82 -2.64
N ILE A 196 -3.56 18.47 -2.15
CA ILE A 196 -4.44 17.50 -2.83
C ILE A 196 -5.05 18.09 -4.10
N ASP A 197 -5.47 19.37 -4.09
CA ASP A 197 -5.92 20.07 -5.31
C ASP A 197 -4.84 20.06 -6.40
N TYR A 198 -3.60 20.31 -5.99
CA TYR A 198 -2.45 20.25 -6.87
C TYR A 198 -2.28 18.85 -7.48
N LEU A 199 -2.19 17.81 -6.64
CA LEU A 199 -1.98 16.43 -7.10
C LEU A 199 -3.14 15.91 -7.96
N ALA A 200 -4.38 16.16 -7.57
CA ALA A 200 -5.57 15.78 -8.33
C ALA A 200 -5.57 16.40 -9.73
N THR A 201 -5.21 17.69 -9.81
CA THR A 201 -5.10 18.40 -11.09
C THR A 201 -4.02 17.79 -11.97
N LEU A 202 -2.81 17.50 -11.44
CA LEU A 202 -1.76 16.85 -12.24
C LEU A 202 -2.21 15.48 -12.76
N ARG A 203 -2.92 14.70 -11.93
CA ARG A 203 -3.43 13.41 -12.37
C ARG A 203 -4.46 13.53 -13.48
N ASN A 204 -5.38 14.48 -13.35
CA ASN A 204 -6.35 14.77 -14.40
C ASN A 204 -5.69 15.28 -15.69
N ARG A 205 -4.56 16.02 -15.61
CA ARG A 205 -3.78 16.41 -16.81
C ARG A 205 -3.28 15.19 -17.57
N ALA A 206 -2.80 14.15 -16.87
CA ALA A 206 -2.42 12.88 -17.49
C ALA A 206 -3.62 12.08 -18.06
N LEU A 207 -4.85 12.33 -17.61
CA LEU A 207 -6.05 11.69 -18.17
C LEU A 207 -6.65 12.44 -19.38
N ARG A 208 -6.28 13.69 -19.65
CA ARG A 208 -6.86 14.49 -20.75
C ARG A 208 -6.86 13.79 -22.12
N PRO A 209 -5.82 13.03 -22.52
CA PRO A 209 -5.86 12.33 -23.81
C PRO A 209 -6.94 11.25 -23.91
N LEU A 210 -7.45 10.74 -22.78
CA LEU A 210 -8.59 9.81 -22.76
C LEU A 210 -9.86 10.52 -23.23
N ASP A 211 -10.08 11.77 -22.81
CA ASP A 211 -11.23 12.61 -23.20
C ASP A 211 -11.22 12.99 -24.69
N GLN A 212 -10.05 13.03 -25.30
CA GLN A 212 -9.88 13.33 -26.73
C GLN A 212 -10.15 12.09 -27.59
N GLN A 213 -10.15 10.89 -26.99
CA GLN A 213 -10.28 9.61 -27.66
C GLN A 213 -11.60 8.90 -27.32
N LYS A 214 -12.71 9.64 -27.22
CA LYS A 214 -14.04 9.09 -26.89
C LYS A 214 -14.53 7.97 -27.83
N HIS A 215 -13.95 7.86 -29.03
CA HIS A 215 -14.27 6.82 -30.01
C HIS A 215 -13.57 5.48 -29.72
N ILE A 216 -12.53 5.46 -28.87
CA ILE A 216 -11.81 4.25 -28.48
C ILE A 216 -12.33 3.81 -27.12
N LYS A 217 -12.81 2.57 -27.05
CA LYS A 217 -13.15 1.94 -25.77
C LYS A 217 -11.90 1.25 -25.23
N TYR A 218 -11.41 1.73 -24.09
CA TYR A 218 -10.36 1.03 -23.35
C TYR A 218 -11.00 0.04 -22.38
N ASP A 219 -10.35 -1.09 -22.16
CA ASP A 219 -10.78 -2.09 -21.18
C ASP A 219 -10.20 -1.77 -19.81
N ASN A 220 -8.93 -1.35 -19.77
CA ASN A 220 -8.23 -1.02 -18.53
C ASN A 220 -7.55 0.34 -18.59
N LEU A 221 -7.59 1.06 -17.45
CA LEU A 221 -6.78 2.23 -17.19
C LEU A 221 -5.69 1.84 -16.17
N LEU A 222 -4.43 1.80 -16.60
CA LEU A 222 -3.29 1.58 -15.70
C LEU A 222 -2.66 2.92 -15.33
N TYR A 223 -2.72 3.28 -14.06
CA TYR A 223 -2.06 4.46 -13.53
C TYR A 223 -0.71 4.08 -12.89
N LEU A 224 0.37 4.77 -13.30
CA LEU A 224 1.73 4.57 -12.81
C LEU A 224 2.29 5.84 -12.17
N ASN A 225 2.80 5.73 -10.95
CA ASN A 225 3.66 6.74 -10.34
C ASN A 225 5.15 6.50 -10.70
N ASP A 226 6.02 7.30 -10.11
CA ASP A 226 7.48 7.22 -10.07
C ASP A 226 8.02 6.03 -9.22
N VAL A 227 7.41 4.85 -9.35
CA VAL A 227 7.80 3.63 -8.64
C VAL A 227 8.45 2.62 -9.57
N TYR A 228 9.55 2.00 -9.16
CA TYR A 228 10.13 0.88 -9.89
C TYR A 228 9.25 -0.36 -9.75
N PHE A 229 8.99 -1.04 -10.87
CA PHE A 229 8.09 -2.18 -10.97
C PHE A 229 8.63 -3.28 -11.90
N ASN A 230 8.03 -4.47 -11.84
CA ASN A 230 8.28 -5.55 -12.79
C ASN A 230 7.15 -5.57 -13.84
N PRO A 231 7.45 -5.52 -15.16
CA PRO A 231 6.42 -5.51 -16.20
C PRO A 231 5.49 -6.72 -16.19
N VAL A 232 5.99 -7.90 -15.81
CA VAL A 232 5.17 -9.11 -15.68
C VAL A 232 4.21 -9.00 -14.50
N GLU A 233 4.63 -8.38 -13.39
CA GLU A 233 3.73 -8.15 -12.25
C GLU A 233 2.66 -7.10 -12.61
N ALA A 234 2.94 -6.12 -13.48
CA ALA A 234 1.92 -5.22 -14.01
C ALA A 234 0.87 -5.94 -14.87
N LEU A 235 1.27 -6.92 -15.70
CA LEU A 235 0.30 -7.78 -16.41
C LEU A 235 -0.55 -8.61 -15.43
N GLN A 236 0.07 -9.12 -14.37
CA GLN A 236 -0.64 -9.89 -13.34
C GLN A 236 -1.65 -9.02 -12.58
N LEU A 237 -1.32 -7.75 -12.33
CA LEU A 237 -2.26 -6.78 -11.77
C LEU A 237 -3.48 -6.62 -12.68
N LEU A 238 -3.24 -6.40 -13.99
CA LEU A 238 -4.27 -6.18 -15.00
C LEU A 238 -5.16 -7.41 -15.25
N PHE A 239 -4.56 -8.60 -15.35
CA PHE A 239 -5.25 -9.75 -15.94
C PHE A 239 -5.49 -10.92 -14.98
N CYS A 240 -4.87 -10.93 -13.79
CA CYS A 240 -5.04 -12.03 -12.84
C CYS A 240 -5.73 -11.64 -11.53
N THR A 241 -5.66 -10.38 -11.09
CA THR A 241 -6.28 -9.96 -9.84
C THR A 241 -7.78 -10.27 -9.83
N ASN A 242 -8.24 -11.09 -8.87
CA ASN A 242 -9.64 -11.50 -8.76
C ASN A 242 -10.22 -12.16 -10.05
N ALA A 243 -9.35 -12.72 -10.90
CA ALA A 243 -9.78 -13.29 -12.18
C ALA A 243 -10.50 -14.63 -11.97
N HIS A 244 -11.77 -14.70 -12.37
CA HIS A 244 -12.58 -15.92 -12.34
C HIS A 244 -13.08 -16.27 -13.74
N PRO A 245 -13.04 -17.55 -14.16
CA PRO A 245 -13.70 -17.99 -15.39
C PRO A 245 -15.23 -18.03 -15.21
N PRO A 246 -16.03 -17.58 -16.19
CA PRO A 246 -15.66 -16.91 -17.43
C PRO A 246 -15.47 -15.38 -17.25
N ARG A 247 -14.56 -14.78 -18.02
CA ARG A 247 -14.18 -13.34 -18.02
C ARG A 247 -15.27 -12.37 -18.55
N SER A 248 -16.55 -12.73 -18.48
CA SER A 248 -17.62 -11.89 -19.05
C SER A 248 -17.89 -10.59 -18.27
N THR A 249 -17.33 -10.46 -17.06
CA THR A 249 -17.41 -9.25 -16.24
C THR A 249 -16.00 -8.77 -15.86
N PRO A 250 -15.78 -7.46 -15.72
CA PRO A 250 -14.54 -6.92 -15.15
C PRO A 250 -14.22 -7.62 -13.83
N ALA A 251 -12.98 -8.09 -13.68
CA ALA A 251 -12.56 -8.81 -12.47
C ALA A 251 -12.56 -7.89 -11.23
N TYR A 252 -12.45 -6.58 -11.43
CA TYR A 252 -12.40 -5.56 -10.40
C TYR A 252 -12.89 -4.22 -10.95
N ARG A 253 -13.29 -3.32 -10.04
CA ARG A 253 -13.40 -1.88 -10.32
C ARG A 253 -12.03 -1.23 -10.27
N ALA A 254 -11.21 -1.65 -9.29
CA ALA A 254 -9.81 -1.26 -9.20
C ALA A 254 -8.95 -2.33 -8.52
N ALA A 255 -7.69 -2.45 -8.95
CA ALA A 255 -6.68 -3.34 -8.39
C ALA A 255 -5.36 -2.58 -8.20
N CYS A 256 -4.86 -2.51 -6.97
CA CYS A 256 -3.62 -1.79 -6.64
C CYS A 256 -2.47 -2.73 -6.32
N ALA A 257 -1.25 -2.35 -6.70
CA ALA A 257 -0.03 -2.94 -6.19
C ALA A 257 0.18 -2.61 -4.70
N VAL A 258 1.25 -3.16 -4.10
CA VAL A 258 1.72 -2.78 -2.77
C VAL A 258 3.10 -2.12 -2.90
N ASP A 259 3.23 -0.89 -2.40
CA ASP A 259 4.44 -0.09 -2.53
C ASP A 259 5.30 -0.05 -1.26
N PHE A 260 6.60 0.07 -1.48
CA PHE A 260 7.58 -0.03 -0.40
C PHE A 260 8.59 1.10 -0.47
N THR A 261 8.68 1.86 0.64
CA THR A 261 9.74 2.86 0.83
C THR A 261 11.08 2.21 1.16
N ASN A 262 11.03 1.07 1.86
CA ASN A 262 12.17 0.21 2.14
C ASN A 262 11.68 -1.25 2.15
N PRO A 263 12.58 -2.26 2.22
CA PRO A 263 12.24 -3.66 1.98
C PRO A 263 11.15 -4.29 2.88
N PHE A 264 10.67 -3.60 3.91
CA PHE A 264 9.70 -4.13 4.86
C PHE A 264 8.60 -3.13 5.25
N LYS A 265 8.74 -1.84 4.89
CA LYS A 265 7.80 -0.77 5.26
C LYS A 265 6.93 -0.39 4.06
N PHE A 266 5.62 -0.62 4.21
CA PHE A 266 4.57 -0.18 3.29
C PHE A 266 4.46 1.35 3.30
N TYR A 267 4.30 1.97 2.13
CA TYR A 267 4.33 3.42 1.99
C TYR A 267 2.93 4.04 2.00
N ASP A 268 2.01 3.60 1.13
CA ASP A 268 0.71 4.24 0.85
C ASP A 268 -0.37 4.09 1.94
N SER A 269 0.00 4.35 3.18
CA SER A 269 -0.89 4.39 4.35
C SER A 269 -1.98 5.49 4.28
N TYR A 270 -1.71 6.56 3.52
CA TYR A 270 -2.63 7.70 3.45
C TYR A 270 -3.85 7.42 2.57
N ALA A 271 -3.65 6.81 1.40
CA ALA A 271 -4.71 6.45 0.47
C ALA A 271 -5.41 5.12 0.83
N THR A 272 -4.72 4.22 1.51
CA THR A 272 -5.22 2.85 1.74
C THR A 272 -6.18 2.79 2.92
N ARG A 273 -7.35 2.18 2.69
CA ARG A 273 -8.38 1.93 3.71
C ARG A 273 -8.85 0.49 3.62
N ASP A 274 -9.00 -0.17 4.76
CA ASP A 274 -9.54 -1.53 4.81
C ASP A 274 -10.99 -1.57 4.31
N LEU A 275 -11.58 -2.77 4.20
CA LEU A 275 -12.93 -2.94 3.66
C LEU A 275 -14.00 -2.13 4.39
N ALA A 276 -13.85 -1.94 5.71
CA ALA A 276 -14.76 -1.15 6.53
C ALA A 276 -14.40 0.35 6.55
N GLY A 277 -13.38 0.76 5.80
CA GLY A 277 -12.93 2.15 5.70
C GLY A 277 -11.97 2.59 6.80
N TYR A 278 -11.42 1.69 7.62
CA TYR A 278 -10.40 2.05 8.60
C TYR A 278 -9.05 2.30 7.92
N GLY A 279 -8.24 3.18 8.51
CA GLY A 279 -6.82 3.27 8.17
C GLY A 279 -6.08 1.96 8.42
N ILE A 280 -4.89 1.83 7.84
CA ILE A 280 -4.01 0.71 8.15
C ILE A 280 -3.54 0.76 9.62
N GLY A 281 -3.02 -0.36 10.12
CA GLY A 281 -2.24 -0.41 11.34
C GLY A 281 -0.80 0.05 11.11
N LEU A 282 0.13 -0.57 11.84
CA LEU A 282 1.55 -0.40 11.59
C LEU A 282 1.87 -0.65 10.10
N PRO A 283 2.76 0.14 9.46
CA PRO A 283 3.08 0.04 8.03
C PRO A 283 3.98 -1.16 7.71
N PHE A 284 3.74 -2.30 8.34
CA PHE A 284 4.45 -3.55 8.17
C PHE A 284 3.42 -4.68 8.10
N PHE A 285 3.78 -5.79 7.44
CA PHE A 285 2.89 -6.93 7.33
C PHE A 285 2.32 -7.33 8.70
N PRO A 286 1.00 -7.54 8.82
CA PRO A 286 -0.02 -7.72 7.75
C PRO A 286 -0.79 -6.45 7.36
N TRP A 287 -0.26 -5.27 7.65
CA TRP A 287 -0.76 -3.92 7.34
C TRP A 287 -2.10 -3.55 7.98
N PHE A 288 -3.12 -4.39 7.87
CA PHE A 288 -4.44 -4.15 8.45
C PHE A 288 -4.57 -4.65 9.88
N THR A 289 -5.47 -4.03 10.63
CA THR A 289 -5.78 -4.37 12.02
C THR A 289 -6.98 -5.33 12.09
N THR A 290 -7.41 -5.66 13.31
CA THR A 290 -8.63 -6.44 13.55
C THR A 290 -9.89 -5.56 13.69
N ALA A 291 -9.80 -4.25 13.45
CA ALA A 291 -10.96 -3.36 13.42
C ALA A 291 -11.89 -3.72 12.25
N GLY A 292 -13.18 -3.35 12.33
CA GLY A 292 -14.12 -3.54 11.22
C GLY A 292 -14.24 -4.99 10.74
N HIS A 293 -14.37 -5.94 11.68
CA HIS A 293 -14.33 -7.39 11.43
C HIS A 293 -13.02 -7.96 10.88
N GLY A 294 -11.99 -7.14 10.63
CA GLY A 294 -10.67 -7.59 10.20
C GLY A 294 -10.64 -8.32 8.85
N ARG A 295 -11.65 -8.15 7.98
CA ARG A 295 -11.78 -8.91 6.73
C ARG A 295 -10.58 -8.72 5.79
N SER A 296 -10.10 -7.49 5.60
CA SER A 296 -8.90 -7.23 4.79
C SER A 296 -7.65 -7.88 5.39
N ARG A 297 -7.55 -7.88 6.73
CA ARG A 297 -6.46 -8.55 7.45
C ARG A 297 -6.50 -10.06 7.26
N GLU A 298 -7.68 -10.66 7.31
CA GLU A 298 -7.89 -12.08 7.05
C GLU A 298 -7.51 -12.45 5.62
N ASP A 299 -7.91 -11.65 4.64
CA ASP A 299 -7.53 -11.82 3.23
C ASP A 299 -6.00 -11.78 3.06
N VAL A 300 -5.32 -10.82 3.71
CA VAL A 300 -3.85 -10.73 3.70
C VAL A 300 -3.20 -11.99 4.27
N LEU A 301 -3.67 -12.47 5.42
CA LEU A 301 -3.12 -13.67 6.07
C LEU A 301 -3.40 -14.95 5.29
N ALA A 302 -4.55 -15.00 4.61
CA ALA A 302 -4.94 -16.11 3.75
C ALA A 302 -4.12 -16.18 2.45
N GLY A 303 -3.36 -15.13 2.11
CA GLY A 303 -2.51 -15.12 0.91
C GLY A 303 -3.31 -14.88 -0.36
N ARG A 304 -4.43 -14.13 -0.28
CA ARG A 304 -5.28 -13.82 -1.44
C ARG A 304 -4.64 -12.74 -2.30
N ASP A 305 -4.77 -12.89 -3.61
CA ASP A 305 -4.43 -11.84 -4.58
C ASP A 305 -5.45 -10.71 -4.59
N ALA A 306 -6.71 -11.01 -4.25
CA ALA A 306 -7.80 -10.06 -4.12
C ALA A 306 -8.05 -9.70 -2.65
N VAL A 307 -7.16 -8.93 -2.02
CA VAL A 307 -7.40 -8.41 -0.66
C VAL A 307 -8.43 -7.30 -0.76
N ARG A 308 -9.63 -7.53 -0.23
CA ARG A 308 -10.74 -6.56 -0.29
C ARG A 308 -10.41 -5.33 0.54
N VAL A 309 -10.55 -4.16 -0.07
CA VAL A 309 -10.26 -2.85 0.55
C VAL A 309 -11.30 -1.84 0.09
N ARG A 310 -11.43 -0.71 0.81
CA ARG A 310 -12.30 0.39 0.34
C ARG A 310 -11.54 1.36 -0.56
N SER A 311 -10.23 1.44 -0.41
CA SER A 311 -9.34 2.21 -1.29
C SER A 311 -7.90 1.73 -1.18
N CYS A 312 -7.12 1.95 -2.23
CA CYS A 312 -5.68 1.68 -2.28
C CYS A 312 -5.01 2.58 -3.33
N TRP A 313 -3.69 2.51 -3.51
CA TRP A 313 -3.02 3.15 -4.64
C TRP A 313 -1.76 2.38 -5.00
N GLY A 314 -0.84 2.27 -4.03
CA GLY A 314 0.32 1.40 -4.10
C GLY A 314 1.26 1.72 -5.25
N GLY A 315 1.32 2.99 -5.68
CA GLY A 315 2.14 3.49 -6.79
C GLY A 315 1.80 2.96 -8.20
N MET A 316 1.01 1.89 -8.31
CA MET A 316 0.53 1.32 -9.56
C MET A 316 -0.87 0.74 -9.34
N VAL A 317 -1.86 1.25 -10.08
CA VAL A 317 -3.25 0.81 -9.97
C VAL A 317 -3.87 0.61 -11.34
N ALA A 318 -4.61 -0.49 -11.49
CA ALA A 318 -5.45 -0.76 -12.64
C ALA A 318 -6.91 -0.47 -12.29
N PHE A 319 -7.62 0.25 -13.16
CA PHE A 319 -9.05 0.48 -13.08
C PHE A 319 -9.77 -0.14 -14.26
N ASP A 320 -11.04 -0.52 -14.07
CA ASP A 320 -11.98 -0.66 -15.18
C ASP A 320 -12.12 0.71 -15.85
N ALA A 321 -11.64 0.82 -17.09
CA ALA A 321 -11.58 2.10 -17.80
C ALA A 321 -12.96 2.71 -18.05
N SER A 322 -14.03 1.90 -18.03
CA SER A 322 -15.39 2.39 -18.27
C SER A 322 -15.80 3.50 -17.30
N TYR A 323 -15.34 3.47 -16.04
CA TYR A 323 -15.61 4.54 -15.06
C TYR A 323 -15.05 5.91 -15.48
N PHE A 324 -13.99 5.92 -16.29
CA PHE A 324 -13.31 7.13 -16.74
C PHE A 324 -13.74 7.57 -18.14
N GLN A 325 -14.61 6.79 -18.80
CA GLN A 325 -15.06 6.99 -20.18
C GLN A 325 -16.59 7.16 -20.33
N LYS A 326 -17.35 7.15 -19.23
CA LYS A 326 -18.80 7.45 -19.22
C LYS A 326 -19.08 8.90 -19.59
N ASP A 327 -20.37 9.25 -19.77
CA ASP A 327 -20.80 10.64 -20.02
C ASP A 327 -20.43 11.59 -18.89
N ASP A 328 -20.42 11.09 -17.65
CA ASP A 328 -19.89 11.78 -16.47
C ASP A 328 -18.60 11.09 -15.95
N PRO A 329 -17.43 11.58 -16.39
CA PRO A 329 -16.12 11.18 -15.96
C PRO A 329 -15.86 10.93 -14.48
N VAL A 330 -15.47 9.73 -14.00
CA VAL A 330 -14.72 9.73 -12.74
C VAL A 330 -13.38 10.46 -12.97
N ARG A 331 -13.08 11.46 -12.14
CA ARG A 331 -11.85 12.25 -12.19
C ARG A 331 -11.30 12.43 -10.78
N PHE A 332 -10.00 12.67 -10.68
CA PHE A 332 -9.39 12.95 -9.38
C PHE A 332 -9.90 14.29 -8.86
N ARG A 333 -10.19 14.36 -7.56
CA ARG A 333 -10.67 15.58 -6.89
C ARG A 333 -10.00 15.73 -5.52
N ALA A 334 -10.19 16.89 -4.92
CA ALA A 334 -9.80 17.17 -3.54
C ALA A 334 -11.04 17.52 -2.71
N ASP A 335 -10.91 17.43 -1.40
CA ASP A 335 -11.88 17.95 -0.44
C ASP A 335 -11.68 19.48 -0.33
N ASP A 336 -12.76 20.25 -0.29
CA ASP A 336 -12.74 21.71 -0.25
C ASP A 336 -12.62 22.28 1.19
N GLU A 337 -12.84 21.45 2.20
CA GLU A 337 -12.85 21.88 3.60
C GLU A 337 -11.43 22.25 4.08
N VAL A 338 -11.33 23.37 4.81
CA VAL A 338 -10.06 23.81 5.41
C VAL A 338 -9.79 22.99 6.67
N PHE A 339 -8.56 22.49 6.81
CA PHE A 339 -8.12 21.57 7.90
C PHE A 339 -8.73 20.17 7.85
N TRP A 340 -9.29 19.78 6.71
CA TRP A 340 -9.62 18.40 6.41
C TRP A 340 -9.05 18.05 5.03
N ASP A 341 -8.20 17.02 4.99
CA ASP A 341 -7.58 16.55 3.76
C ASP A 341 -7.87 15.06 3.59
N ALA A 342 -8.22 14.69 2.36
CA ALA A 342 -8.38 13.33 1.89
C ALA A 342 -7.49 13.12 0.67
N SER A 343 -6.79 12.00 0.59
CA SER A 343 -5.96 11.70 -0.59
C SER A 343 -6.84 11.60 -1.84
N GLU A 344 -6.46 12.27 -2.93
CA GLU A 344 -7.08 12.14 -4.24
C GLU A 344 -7.09 10.68 -4.72
N CYS A 345 -6.04 9.92 -4.36
CA CYS A 345 -5.96 8.48 -4.64
C CYS A 345 -6.98 7.66 -3.85
N CYS A 346 -7.45 8.14 -2.69
CA CYS A 346 -8.56 7.51 -1.98
C CYS A 346 -9.92 7.97 -2.52
N LEU A 347 -10.05 9.28 -2.78
CA LEU A 347 -11.30 9.90 -3.25
C LEU A 347 -11.77 9.28 -4.58
N VAL A 348 -10.86 9.00 -5.51
CA VAL A 348 -11.22 8.33 -6.77
C VAL A 348 -11.87 6.96 -6.54
N HIS A 349 -11.53 6.24 -5.46
CA HIS A 349 -12.21 4.99 -5.12
C HIS A 349 -13.61 5.19 -4.59
N ALA A 350 -13.85 6.29 -3.85
CA ALA A 350 -15.19 6.67 -3.43
C ALA A 350 -16.11 6.93 -4.64
N ASP A 351 -15.55 7.42 -5.75
CA ASP A 351 -16.30 7.82 -6.93
C ASP A 351 -16.54 6.68 -7.95
N VAL A 352 -15.73 5.61 -7.91
CA VAL A 352 -15.97 4.39 -8.73
C VAL A 352 -16.84 3.34 -8.03
N GLN A 353 -17.15 3.54 -6.75
CA GLN A 353 -17.92 2.58 -5.95
C GLN A 353 -19.31 3.11 -5.60
N ASP A 354 -20.25 2.21 -5.38
CA ASP A 354 -21.55 2.58 -4.83
C ASP A 354 -21.41 2.94 -3.36
N ALA A 355 -22.12 3.99 -2.94
CA ALA A 355 -22.20 4.38 -1.55
C ALA A 355 -22.91 3.30 -0.71
N PRO A 356 -22.27 2.74 0.33
CA PRO A 356 -22.93 1.77 1.19
C PRO A 356 -23.91 2.47 2.14
N GLU A 357 -25.08 1.86 2.36
CA GLU A 357 -26.03 2.28 3.41
C GLU A 357 -25.50 1.95 4.81
N ASP A 358 -24.86 0.79 4.96
CA ASP A 358 -24.18 0.36 6.18
C ASP A 358 -22.76 -0.12 5.84
N VAL A 359 -21.76 0.52 6.47
CA VAL A 359 -20.36 0.19 6.25
C VAL A 359 -19.94 -1.16 6.83
N ASP A 360 -20.63 -1.65 7.86
CA ASP A 360 -20.31 -2.92 8.51
C ASP A 360 -20.87 -4.11 7.70
N GLU A 361 -21.85 -3.88 6.83
CA GLU A 361 -22.43 -4.88 5.93
C GLU A 361 -21.65 -5.06 4.62
N ILE A 362 -20.68 -4.19 4.31
CA ILE A 362 -19.89 -4.25 3.06
C ILE A 362 -19.17 -5.60 2.97
N ARG A 363 -19.55 -6.40 1.97
CA ARG A 363 -18.91 -7.71 1.69
C ARG A 363 -17.78 -7.59 0.69
N ASP A 364 -17.96 -6.72 -0.29
CA ASP A 364 -17.05 -6.49 -1.39
C ASP A 364 -17.35 -5.13 -2.04
N THR A 365 -16.32 -4.36 -2.36
CA THR A 365 -16.38 -3.08 -3.06
C THR A 365 -15.97 -3.23 -4.53
N GLY A 366 -15.43 -4.38 -4.94
CA GLY A 366 -14.73 -4.56 -6.21
C GLY A 366 -13.37 -3.86 -6.26
N VAL A 367 -12.87 -3.34 -5.14
CA VAL A 367 -11.54 -2.73 -5.03
C VAL A 367 -10.63 -3.70 -4.27
N TYR A 368 -9.49 -4.02 -4.87
CA TYR A 368 -8.55 -4.99 -4.32
C TYR A 368 -7.14 -4.44 -4.23
N MET A 369 -6.47 -4.74 -3.13
CA MET A 369 -5.01 -4.64 -3.03
C MET A 369 -4.42 -6.01 -3.38
N ASN A 370 -3.41 -6.07 -4.24
CA ASN A 370 -2.79 -7.31 -4.70
C ASN A 370 -1.34 -7.44 -4.17
N PRO A 371 -1.11 -8.20 -3.08
CA PRO A 371 0.21 -8.28 -2.45
C PRO A 371 1.24 -9.15 -3.19
N PHE A 372 0.84 -9.83 -4.28
CA PHE A 372 1.79 -10.48 -5.18
C PHE A 372 2.55 -9.45 -6.03
N VAL A 373 1.89 -8.36 -6.39
CA VAL A 373 2.42 -7.26 -7.21
C VAL A 373 3.03 -6.21 -6.28
N ARG A 374 4.36 -6.09 -6.29
CA ARG A 374 5.07 -5.21 -5.36
C ARG A 374 5.99 -4.24 -6.08
N VAL A 375 5.87 -2.96 -5.75
CA VAL A 375 6.65 -1.87 -6.34
C VAL A 375 7.47 -1.15 -5.27
N ALA A 376 8.46 -0.36 -5.67
CA ALA A 376 9.28 0.37 -4.72
C ALA A 376 9.84 1.68 -5.26
N TYR A 377 10.13 2.61 -4.34
CA TYR A 377 10.74 3.91 -4.67
C TYR A 377 12.25 3.87 -4.92
N THR A 378 12.88 2.71 -4.76
CA THR A 378 14.30 2.50 -5.11
C THR A 378 14.51 1.12 -5.70
N THR A 379 15.41 1.03 -6.69
CA THR A 379 15.82 -0.24 -7.32
C THR A 379 16.32 -1.26 -6.29
N ARG A 380 17.11 -0.79 -5.31
CA ARG A 380 17.57 -1.60 -4.18
C ARG A 380 16.40 -2.18 -3.40
N THR A 381 15.40 -1.39 -3.06
CA THR A 381 14.25 -1.89 -2.31
C THR A 381 13.51 -2.95 -3.11
N LEU A 382 13.22 -2.67 -4.39
CA LEU A 382 12.54 -3.61 -5.29
C LEU A 382 13.24 -4.98 -5.32
N ALA A 383 14.56 -4.99 -5.47
CA ALA A 383 15.36 -6.22 -5.50
C ALA A 383 15.29 -7.05 -4.20
N TRP A 384 15.04 -6.40 -3.05
CA TRP A 384 14.94 -7.09 -1.76
C TRP A 384 13.53 -7.60 -1.43
N LEU A 385 12.47 -7.09 -2.09
CA LEU A 385 11.07 -7.45 -1.77
C LEU A 385 10.76 -8.95 -1.95
N GLY A 386 11.44 -9.62 -2.88
CA GLY A 386 11.31 -11.08 -3.06
C GLY A 386 11.86 -11.88 -1.87
N THR A 387 12.89 -11.36 -1.20
CA THR A 387 13.52 -11.99 -0.04
C THR A 387 12.78 -11.66 1.24
N THR A 388 12.44 -10.39 1.47
CA THR A 388 11.83 -9.94 2.73
C THR A 388 10.42 -10.45 2.93
N ARG A 389 9.64 -10.63 1.84
CA ARG A 389 8.28 -11.18 1.91
C ARG A 389 8.22 -12.56 2.58
N ARG A 390 9.29 -13.35 2.48
CA ARG A 390 9.38 -14.67 3.10
C ARG A 390 9.32 -14.64 4.63
N PHE A 391 9.72 -13.53 5.26
CA PHE A 391 9.78 -13.39 6.71
C PHE A 391 8.53 -12.76 7.33
N GLU A 392 7.61 -12.25 6.50
CA GLU A 392 6.47 -11.44 6.92
C GLU A 392 5.58 -12.09 7.99
N ARG A 393 5.37 -13.42 7.91
CA ARG A 393 4.53 -14.14 8.88
C ARG A 393 5.07 -14.11 10.31
N LEU A 394 6.36 -13.84 10.52
CA LEU A 394 6.96 -13.67 11.85
C LEU A 394 6.40 -12.45 12.58
N TYR A 395 5.98 -11.43 11.83
CA TYR A 395 5.61 -10.13 12.38
C TYR A 395 4.18 -10.09 12.93
N VAL A 396 3.34 -11.04 12.50
CA VAL A 396 1.88 -11.00 12.72
C VAL A 396 1.50 -10.79 14.18
N ARG A 397 2.12 -11.54 15.11
CA ARG A 397 1.77 -11.48 16.55
C ARG A 397 2.31 -10.23 17.22
N VAL A 398 3.53 -9.83 16.88
CA VAL A 398 4.19 -8.65 17.48
C VAL A 398 3.47 -7.38 17.02
N HIS A 399 3.18 -7.25 15.73
CA HIS A 399 2.48 -6.07 15.21
C HIS A 399 1.02 -6.00 15.64
N ASP A 400 0.35 -7.14 15.84
CA ASP A 400 -1.01 -7.17 16.42
C ASP A 400 -1.02 -6.60 17.86
N LEU A 401 -0.03 -6.98 18.68
CA LEU A 401 0.14 -6.41 20.02
C LEU A 401 0.46 -4.91 19.94
N LEU A 402 1.42 -4.52 19.11
CA LEU A 402 1.84 -3.13 19.00
C LEU A 402 0.72 -2.22 18.48
N ASN A 403 -0.09 -2.68 17.53
CA ASN A 403 -1.28 -1.96 17.07
C ASN A 403 -2.20 -1.63 18.25
N ARG A 404 -2.49 -2.62 19.11
CA ARG A 404 -3.34 -2.40 20.29
C ARG A 404 -2.72 -1.46 21.32
N VAL A 405 -1.41 -1.56 21.54
CA VAL A 405 -0.67 -0.69 22.47
C VAL A 405 -0.65 0.76 21.99
N VAL A 406 -0.51 0.97 20.67
CA VAL A 406 -0.48 2.32 20.07
C VAL A 406 -1.89 2.88 19.86
N GLY A 407 -2.93 2.04 19.87
CA GLY A 407 -4.31 2.46 19.59
C GLY A 407 -4.60 2.58 18.09
N LEU A 408 -4.00 1.72 17.27
CA LEU A 408 -4.25 1.65 15.83
C LEU A 408 -5.42 0.69 15.51
N PRO A 409 -6.22 0.97 14.47
CA PRO A 409 -6.12 2.12 13.58
C PRO A 409 -6.67 3.38 14.26
N TRP A 410 -6.20 4.56 13.85
CA TRP A 410 -6.72 5.81 14.40
C TRP A 410 -8.19 6.02 14.01
N ASP A 411 -8.94 6.61 14.93
CA ASP A 411 -10.35 6.90 14.72
C ASP A 411 -10.55 7.94 13.61
N ASN A 412 -11.50 7.67 12.72
CA ASN A 412 -11.97 8.61 11.71
C ASN A 412 -13.48 8.81 11.94
N PRO A 413 -13.91 9.98 12.44
CA PRO A 413 -15.30 10.23 12.78
C PRO A 413 -16.23 10.25 11.56
N ARG A 414 -15.69 10.44 10.35
CA ARG A 414 -16.47 10.50 9.10
C ARG A 414 -16.58 9.15 8.39
N ARG A 415 -15.92 8.09 8.90
CA ARG A 415 -15.82 6.77 8.24
C ARG A 415 -17.19 6.13 7.95
N THR A 416 -18.12 6.26 8.90
CA THR A 416 -19.46 5.65 8.87
C THR A 416 -20.53 6.57 8.33
N GLU A 417 -20.17 7.75 7.83
CA GLU A 417 -21.16 8.68 7.28
C GLU A 417 -21.80 8.10 6.02
N VAL A 418 -23.13 8.17 5.98
CA VAL A 418 -23.93 7.74 4.83
C VAL A 418 -24.14 8.94 3.92
N PRO A 419 -23.89 8.83 2.61
CA PRO A 419 -24.07 9.96 1.69
C PRO A 419 -25.50 10.52 1.72
N GLU A 420 -25.64 11.80 1.42
CA GLU A 420 -26.92 12.55 1.44
C GLU A 420 -27.53 12.74 2.84
N SER A 421 -27.02 12.08 3.88
CA SER A 421 -27.52 12.25 5.25
C SER A 421 -27.06 13.57 5.87
N LYS A 422 -27.88 14.13 6.77
CA LYS A 422 -27.52 15.32 7.56
C LYS A 422 -26.72 14.90 8.80
N VAL A 423 -25.48 15.33 8.86
CA VAL A 423 -24.55 15.02 9.96
C VAL A 423 -24.02 16.30 10.59
N LYS A 424 -23.81 16.26 11.90
CA LYS A 424 -23.17 17.37 12.61
C LYS A 424 -21.66 17.18 12.56
N ARG A 425 -20.94 18.10 11.92
CA ARG A 425 -19.48 18.09 11.83
C ARG A 425 -18.88 19.30 12.50
N GLU A 426 -17.72 19.09 13.11
CA GLU A 426 -16.86 20.18 13.55
C GLU A 426 -16.01 20.65 12.35
N VAL A 427 -16.39 21.77 11.75
CA VAL A 427 -15.68 22.36 10.60
C VAL A 427 -15.07 23.71 10.98
N TRP A 428 -14.04 24.12 10.26
CA TRP A 428 -13.50 25.45 10.39
C TRP A 428 -14.42 26.46 9.70
N VAL A 429 -14.89 27.46 10.45
CA VAL A 429 -15.70 28.57 9.91
C VAL A 429 -14.87 29.84 9.99
N PRO A 430 -14.50 30.45 8.84
CA PRO A 430 -13.83 31.74 8.81
C PRO A 430 -14.66 32.83 9.48
N ASP A 431 -14.01 33.70 10.23
CA ASP A 431 -14.62 34.84 10.93
C ASP A 431 -13.56 35.93 11.10
N GLU A 432 -13.63 36.95 10.26
CA GLU A 432 -12.67 38.07 10.23
C GLU A 432 -12.66 38.88 11.54
N GLY A 433 -13.73 38.78 12.35
CA GLY A 433 -13.82 39.44 13.65
C GLY A 433 -13.01 38.74 14.76
N LEU A 434 -12.53 37.51 14.52
CA LEU A 434 -11.74 36.76 15.48
C LEU A 434 -10.24 36.93 15.22
N GLN A 435 -9.45 37.03 16.30
CA GLN A 435 -7.99 37.19 16.22
C GLN A 435 -7.31 36.06 15.42
N ASN A 436 -7.91 34.88 15.38
CA ASN A 436 -7.42 33.71 14.66
C ASN A 436 -8.07 33.54 13.28
N GLY A 437 -8.79 34.54 12.75
CA GLY A 437 -9.44 34.50 11.42
C GLY A 437 -10.60 33.49 11.28
N GLY A 438 -11.03 32.86 12.38
CA GLY A 438 -12.12 31.88 12.39
C GLY A 438 -12.14 31.03 13.66
N SER A 439 -13.02 30.03 13.68
CA SER A 439 -13.15 29.07 14.79
C SER A 439 -13.73 27.74 14.30
N PHE A 440 -13.41 26.66 15.01
CA PHE A 440 -14.09 25.37 14.80
C PHE A 440 -15.51 25.44 15.38
N ARG A 441 -16.53 25.16 14.57
CA ARG A 441 -17.94 25.17 14.97
C ARG A 441 -18.61 23.87 14.57
N MET A 442 -19.52 23.40 15.42
CA MET A 442 -20.43 22.31 15.06
C MET A 442 -21.50 22.85 14.12
N VAL A 443 -21.46 22.40 12.87
CA VAL A 443 -22.43 22.75 11.83
C VAL A 443 -23.10 21.50 11.30
N GLU A 444 -24.32 21.65 10.79
CA GLU A 444 -25.00 20.58 10.09
C GLU A 444 -24.62 20.63 8.60
N VAL A 445 -24.10 19.53 8.08
CA VAL A 445 -23.69 19.38 6.68
C VAL A 445 -24.29 18.12 6.08
N THR A 446 -24.44 18.12 4.75
CA THR A 446 -24.78 16.91 4.02
C THR A 446 -23.52 16.05 3.86
N ALA A 447 -23.59 14.77 4.22
CA ALA A 447 -22.47 13.86 4.08
C ALA A 447 -22.22 13.45 2.62
N GLY A 448 -20.93 13.34 2.26
CA GLY A 448 -20.46 12.81 0.98
C GLY A 448 -20.15 11.31 1.07
N ASN A 449 -19.74 10.72 -0.06
CA ASN A 449 -19.33 9.30 -0.21
C ASN A 449 -17.92 8.99 0.29
N ASP A 450 -17.18 10.00 0.74
CA ASP A 450 -15.74 9.99 0.90
C ASP A 450 -15.24 10.17 2.34
N GLY A 451 -16.15 10.19 3.32
CA GLY A 451 -15.80 10.41 4.74
C GLY A 451 -14.72 9.45 5.28
N PHE A 452 -14.60 8.24 4.72
CA PHE A 452 -13.58 7.26 5.10
C PHE A 452 -12.14 7.61 4.63
N CYS A 453 -11.99 8.51 3.65
CA CYS A 453 -10.68 8.87 3.09
C CYS A 453 -9.92 9.89 3.93
N GLY A 454 -10.65 10.84 4.52
CA GLY A 454 -10.06 12.04 5.11
C GLY A 454 -9.44 11.87 6.49
N ARG A 455 -8.64 12.87 6.85
CA ARG A 455 -8.14 13.09 8.21
C ARG A 455 -8.11 14.59 8.50
N ARG A 456 -8.15 14.95 9.79
CA ARG A 456 -7.90 16.34 10.20
C ARG A 456 -6.45 16.71 9.93
N GLY A 457 -6.26 17.87 9.30
CA GLY A 457 -4.98 18.38 8.85
C GLY A 457 -5.10 18.96 7.45
N MET A 458 -4.09 19.73 7.05
CA MET A 458 -4.00 20.29 5.71
C MET A 458 -2.54 20.46 5.32
N GLU A 459 -2.20 20.15 4.07
CA GLU A 459 -0.91 20.47 3.48
C GLU A 459 -1.09 21.42 2.29
N VAL A 460 -0.13 22.32 2.11
CA VAL A 460 -0.15 23.30 1.01
C VAL A 460 1.14 23.22 0.19
N VAL A 461 1.07 23.65 -1.06
CA VAL A 461 2.22 23.73 -1.97
C VAL A 461 3.17 24.83 -1.51
N VAL A 462 4.47 24.53 -1.52
CA VAL A 462 5.54 25.53 -1.38
C VAL A 462 5.89 26.04 -2.77
N GLU A 463 5.29 27.17 -3.16
CA GLU A 463 5.44 27.76 -4.51
C GLU A 463 6.89 28.21 -4.77
N ASP A 464 7.50 28.93 -3.82
CA ASP A 464 8.90 29.37 -3.91
C ASP A 464 9.85 28.39 -3.22
N ARG A 465 9.98 27.19 -3.80
CA ARG A 465 10.75 26.10 -3.22
C ARG A 465 12.26 26.38 -3.23
N ARG A 466 12.90 26.38 -2.06
CA ARG A 466 14.36 26.44 -1.95
C ARG A 466 15.00 25.10 -2.33
N PRO A 467 16.25 25.08 -2.85
CA PRO A 467 16.96 23.83 -3.12
C PRO A 467 17.01 22.93 -1.86
N GLY A 468 16.50 21.70 -1.98
CA GLY A 468 16.46 20.72 -0.90
C GLY A 468 15.28 20.83 0.08
N GLN A 469 14.42 21.84 -0.04
CA GLN A 469 13.16 21.92 0.73
C GLN A 469 12.13 20.91 0.22
N ASP A 470 11.18 20.47 1.04
CA ASP A 470 10.01 19.72 0.56
C ASP A 470 9.11 20.62 -0.33
N GLY A 471 8.41 20.02 -1.30
CA GLY A 471 7.47 20.73 -2.16
C GLY A 471 6.13 21.04 -1.49
N PHE A 472 5.89 20.45 -0.32
CA PHE A 472 4.68 20.64 0.47
C PHE A 472 5.03 20.99 1.91
N GLU A 473 4.15 21.72 2.58
CA GLU A 473 4.28 22.02 4.00
C GLU A 473 2.94 21.81 4.72
N ALA A 474 3.00 21.31 5.96
CA ALA A 474 1.84 21.12 6.79
C ALA A 474 1.37 22.45 7.40
N VAL A 475 0.08 22.73 7.30
CA VAL A 475 -0.56 23.86 7.97
C VAL A 475 -1.19 23.33 9.27
N PRO A 476 -0.65 23.69 10.45
CA PRO A 476 -1.21 23.22 11.70
C PRO A 476 -2.63 23.80 11.88
N PRO A 477 -3.60 23.01 12.37
CA PRO A 477 -4.90 23.54 12.71
C PRO A 477 -4.74 24.58 13.84
N PRO A 478 -5.47 25.71 13.79
CA PRO A 478 -5.49 26.68 14.87
C PRO A 478 -5.84 26.03 16.20
N SER A 479 -5.26 26.54 17.29
CA SER A 479 -5.61 26.08 18.64
C SER A 479 -7.11 26.26 18.88
N ARG A 480 -7.73 25.20 19.43
CA ARG A 480 -9.15 25.20 19.80
C ARG A 480 -9.47 26.22 20.87
#